data_AF-Q82EW3-F1
#
_entry.id   AF-Q82EW3-F1
#
_cell.length_a   1.000
_cell.length_b   1.000
_cell.length_c   1.000
_cell.angle_alpha   90.00
_cell.angle_beta   90.00
_cell.angle_gamma   90.00
#
_symmetry.space_group_name_H-M   'P 1'
#
loop_
_entity.id
_entity.type
_entity.pdbx_description
1 polymer ?
#
loop_
_entity_poly.entity_id
_entity_poly.type
_entity_poly.pdbx_seq_one_letter_code
_entity_poly.pdbx_strand_id
1 'polypeptide(L)'
;MYLAADELGEMFGRIEDILRNAGTMVAVIALLILGIRMLMSMKRGDGMREAFQGFGMIALAALIIGGATGLAGLLISLGGEIGGGNGS
;
A
#
# COMPACT_ATOMS: atom_id res chain seq x y z
N MET A 1 19.43 -15.67 -24.48
CA MET A 1 18.57 -14.47 -24.53
C MET A 1 17.25 -14.70 -23.80
N TYR A 2 16.57 -15.83 -24.03
CA TYR A 2 15.36 -16.23 -23.27
C TYR A 2 15.62 -16.42 -21.77
N LEU A 3 16.66 -17.19 -21.41
CA LEU A 3 17.09 -17.39 -20.01
C LEU A 3 17.41 -16.10 -19.25
N ALA A 4 18.00 -15.10 -19.91
CA ALA A 4 18.33 -13.83 -19.28
C ALA A 4 17.09 -12.93 -19.07
N ALA A 5 16.04 -13.11 -19.88
CA ALA A 5 14.78 -12.38 -19.72
C ALA A 5 13.96 -12.95 -18.56
N ASP A 6 13.94 -14.28 -18.40
CA ASP A 6 13.27 -14.95 -17.28
C ASP A 6 13.93 -14.60 -15.94
N GLU A 7 15.26 -14.61 -15.89
CA GLU A 7 16.01 -14.30 -14.67
C GLU A 7 15.81 -12.83 -14.23
N LEU A 8 15.78 -11.90 -15.19
CA LEU A 8 15.44 -10.50 -14.93
C LEU A 8 13.98 -10.34 -14.46
N GLY A 9 13.04 -11.09 -15.05
CA GLY A 9 11.63 -11.08 -14.65
C GLY A 9 11.42 -11.52 -13.19
N GLU A 10 12.08 -12.61 -12.78
CA GLU A 10 12.03 -13.07 -11.39
C GLU A 10 12.66 -12.07 -10.41
N MET A 11 13.75 -11.41 -10.80
CA MET A 11 14.37 -10.36 -9.98
C MET A 11 13.44 -9.15 -9.81
N PHE A 12 12.78 -8.69 -10.87
CA PHE A 12 11.82 -7.58 -10.78
C PHE A 12 10.58 -7.95 -9.96
N GLY A 13 10.06 -9.17 -10.09
CA GLY A 13 8.93 -9.64 -9.27
C GLY A 13 9.26 -9.66 -7.78
N ARG A 14 10.45 -10.15 -7.39
CA ARG A 14 10.89 -10.08 -5.99
C ARG A 14 11.07 -8.65 -5.48
N ILE A 15 11.59 -7.75 -6.31
CA ILE A 15 11.74 -6.34 -5.94
C ILE A 15 10.37 -5.68 -5.74
N GLU A 16 9.40 -5.98 -6.62
CA GLU A 16 8.02 -5.51 -6.48
C GLU A 16 7.40 -5.98 -5.17
N ASP A 17 7.51 -7.27 -4.85
CA ASP A 17 6.98 -7.83 -3.60
C ASP A 17 7.62 -7.19 -2.36
N ILE A 18 8.93 -6.98 -2.38
CA ILE A 18 9.65 -6.31 -1.28
C ILE A 18 9.18 -4.86 -1.15
N LEU A 19 9.10 -4.11 -2.25
CA LEU A 19 8.66 -2.71 -2.24
C LEU A 19 7.20 -2.58 -1.78
N ARG A 20 6.34 -3.52 -2.18
CA ARG A 20 4.93 -3.55 -1.80
C ARG A 20 4.77 -3.84 -0.32
N ASN A 21 5.46 -4.86 0.20
CA ASN A 21 5.45 -5.22 1.62
C ASN A 21 6.02 -4.10 2.49
N ALA A 22 7.15 -3.51 2.07
CA ALA A 22 7.74 -2.35 2.75
C ALA A 22 6.79 -1.14 2.74
N GLY A 23 6.16 -0.86 1.60
CA GLY A 23 5.17 0.20 1.46
C GLY A 23 3.96 0.01 2.38
N THR A 24 3.42 -1.21 2.45
CA THR A 24 2.33 -1.53 3.38
C THR A 24 2.74 -1.38 4.85
N MET A 25 3.94 -1.82 5.24
CA MET A 25 4.43 -1.63 6.61
C MET A 25 4.55 -0.14 6.96
N VAL A 26 5.10 0.68 6.06
CA VAL A 26 5.20 2.13 6.26
C VAL A 26 3.82 2.77 6.39
N ALA A 27 2.85 2.37 5.56
CA ALA A 27 1.48 2.86 5.65
C ALA A 27 0.82 2.50 6.99
N VAL A 28 1.00 1.26 7.47
CA VAL A 28 0.48 0.82 8.77
C VAL A 28 1.11 1.62 9.92
N ILE A 29 2.43 1.81 9.90
CA ILE A 29 3.13 2.62 10.91
C ILE A 29 2.62 4.06 10.92
N ALA A 30 2.41 4.67 9.74
CA ALA A 30 1.88 6.01 9.62
C ALA A 30 0.47 6.12 10.24
N LEU A 31 -0.41 5.15 9.99
CA LEU A 31 -1.74 5.09 10.60
C LEU A 31 -1.68 4.93 12.13
N LEU A 32 -0.76 4.10 12.64
CA LEU A 32 -0.56 3.93 14.08
C LEU A 32 -0.09 5.22 14.76
N ILE A 33 0.91 5.90 14.17
CA ILE A 33 1.38 7.20 14.67
C ILE A 33 0.24 8.21 14.71
N LEU A 34 -0.60 8.23 13.67
CA LEU A 34 -1.74 9.13 13.57
C LEU A 34 -2.80 8.83 14.65
N GLY A 35 -3.14 7.56 14.86
CA GLY A 35 -4.07 7.13 15.91
C GLY A 35 -3.56 7.47 17.31
N ILE A 36 -2.28 7.24 17.58
CA ILE A 36 -1.64 7.60 18.87
C ILE A 36 -1.67 9.12 19.07
N ARG A 37 -1.39 9.91 18.03
CA ARG A 37 -1.41 11.37 18.11
C ARG A 37 -2.82 11.93 18.34
N MET A 38 -3.84 11.33 17.72
CA MET A 38 -5.25 11.65 17.99
C MET A 38 -5.64 11.36 19.44
N LEU A 39 -5.22 10.21 20.00
CA LEU A 39 -5.43 9.88 21.41
C LEU A 39 -4.76 10.87 22.36
N MET A 40 -3.54 11.33 22.05
CA MET A 40 -2.86 12.36 22.85
C MET A 40 -3.54 13.74 22.75
N SER A 41 -4.05 14.12 21.57
CA SER A 41 -4.77 15.38 21.36
C SER A 41 -6.08 15.42 22.16
N MET A 42 -6.83 14.32 22.21
CA MET A 42 -8.05 14.21 23.04
C MET A 42 -7.76 14.43 24.52
N LYS A 43 -6.60 13.98 25.01
CA LYS A 43 -6.16 14.17 26.40
C LYS A 43 -5.82 15.62 26.75
N ARG A 44 -5.52 16.46 25.76
CA ARG A 44 -5.08 17.86 25.96
C ARG A 44 -6.19 18.90 25.82
N GLY A 45 -7.42 18.51 25.47
CA GLY A 45 -8.55 19.43 25.36
C GLY A 45 -8.51 20.36 24.13
N ASP A 46 -7.45 20.30 23.32
CA ASP A 46 -7.37 20.99 22.03
C ASP A 46 -8.33 20.33 21.04
N GLY A 47 -9.16 21.16 20.42
CA GLY A 47 -10.32 20.77 19.61
C GLY A 47 -10.05 19.59 18.68
N MET A 48 -10.68 18.45 18.99
CA MET A 48 -10.71 17.22 18.21
C MET A 48 -10.85 17.51 16.70
N ARG A 49 -11.68 18.49 16.36
CA ARG A 49 -12.02 18.87 14.97
C ARG A 49 -10.83 19.35 14.14
N GLU A 50 -9.86 20.05 14.74
CA GLU A 50 -8.72 20.63 14.00
C GLU A 50 -7.67 19.56 13.68
N ALA A 51 -7.42 18.63 14.62
CA ALA A 51 -6.56 17.47 14.41
C ALA A 51 -7.16 16.49 13.38
N PHE A 52 -8.48 16.27 13.39
CA PHE A 52 -9.14 15.39 12.42
C PHE A 52 -9.13 15.95 10.99
N GLN A 53 -9.28 17.27 10.82
CA GLN A 53 -9.37 17.87 9.48
C GLN A 53 -8.02 17.87 8.75
N GLY A 54 -6.91 18.12 9.46
CA GLY A 54 -5.57 18.09 8.87
C GLY A 54 -5.01 16.68 8.71
N PHE A 55 -5.09 15.84 9.76
CA PHE A 55 -4.45 14.52 9.76
C PHE A 55 -5.33 13.43 9.12
N GLY A 56 -6.65 13.49 9.29
CA GLY A 56 -7.57 12.53 8.69
C GLY A 56 -7.47 12.51 7.15
N MET A 57 -7.26 13.67 6.53
CA MET A 57 -7.09 13.79 5.07
C MET A 57 -5.80 13.14 4.57
N ILE A 58 -4.69 13.28 5.32
CA ILE A 58 -3.41 12.67 4.96
C ILE A 58 -3.48 11.15 5.10
N ALA A 59 -4.08 10.66 6.19
CA ALA A 59 -4.31 9.24 6.39
C ALA A 59 -5.21 8.64 5.30
N LEU A 60 -6.28 9.34 4.92
CA LEU A 60 -7.17 8.95 3.84
C LEU A 60 -6.44 8.87 2.50
N ALA A 61 -5.62 9.87 2.17
CA ALA A 61 -4.83 9.88 0.94
C ALA A 61 -3.83 8.71 0.89
N ALA A 62 -3.13 8.43 1.99
CA ALA A 62 -2.22 7.30 2.09
C ALA A 62 -2.95 5.95 1.94
N LEU A 63 -4.16 5.84 2.50
CA LEU A 63 -4.98 4.63 2.42
C LEU A 63 -5.55 4.43 1.01
N ILE A 64 -5.94 5.49 0.31
CA ILE A 64 -6.39 5.42 -1.09
C ILE A 64 -5.24 5.00 -2.01
N ILE A 65 -4.04 5.59 -1.83
CA ILE A 65 -2.86 5.25 -2.66
C ILE A 65 -2.41 3.80 -2.38
N GLY A 66 -2.30 3.40 -1.11
CA GLY A 66 -1.96 2.03 -0.71
C GLY A 66 -3.02 1.00 -1.10
N GLY A 67 -4.30 1.36 -0.98
CA GLY A 67 -5.43 0.52 -1.38
C GLY A 67 -5.51 0.33 -2.90
N ALA A 68 -5.30 1.39 -3.68
CA ALA A 68 -5.27 1.32 -5.13
C ALA A 68 -4.11 0.46 -5.64
N THR A 69 -2.92 0.58 -5.04
CA THR A 69 -1.78 -0.30 -5.38
C THR A 69 -2.07 -1.75 -4.99
N GLY A 70 -2.69 -2.00 -3.84
CA GLY A 70 -3.18 -3.33 -3.41
C GLY A 70 -4.15 -3.98 -4.39
N LEU A 71 -5.17 -3.22 -4.81
CA LEU A 71 -6.18 -3.67 -5.76
C LEU A 71 -5.62 -3.86 -7.18
N ALA A 72 -4.70 -2.99 -7.62
CA ALA A 72 -4.06 -3.11 -8.92
C ALA A 72 -3.28 -4.43 -9.05
N GLY A 73 -2.48 -4.81 -8.06
CA GLY A 73 -1.77 -6.10 -8.12
C GLY A 73 -2.69 -7.32 -8.03
N LEU A 74 -3.84 -7.22 -7.33
CA LEU A 74 -4.85 -8.27 -7.36
C LEU A 74 -5.50 -8.39 -8.75
N LEU A 75 -5.81 -7.27 -9.40
CA LEU A 75 -6.37 -7.24 -10.76
C LEU A 75 -5.35 -7.72 -11.81
N ILE A 76 -4.07 -7.40 -11.64
CA ILE A 76 -2.97 -7.91 -12.48
C ILE A 76 -2.82 -9.42 -12.29
N SER A 77 -2.85 -9.91 -11.04
CA SER A 77 -2.83 -11.35 -10.75
C SER A 77 -4.01 -12.06 -11.40
N LEU A 78 -5.23 -11.54 -11.23
CA LEU A 78 -6.43 -12.11 -11.85
C LEU A 78 -6.36 -12.06 -13.38
N GLY A 79 -5.86 -10.96 -13.95
CA GLY A 79 -5.67 -10.81 -15.39
C GLY A 79 -4.61 -11.77 -15.95
N GLY A 80 -3.56 -12.06 -15.19
CA GLY A 80 -2.54 -13.07 -15.53
C GLY A 80 -3.10 -14.49 -15.48
N GLU A 81 -3.93 -14.80 -14.48
CA GLU A 81 -4.57 -16.12 -14.32
C GLU A 81 -5.64 -16.36 -15.41
N ILE A 82 -6.40 -15.33 -15.77
CA ILE A 82 -7.41 -15.40 -16.85
C ILE A 82 -6.74 -15.35 -18.24
N GLY A 83 -5.65 -14.60 -18.40
CA GLY A 83 -4.93 -14.43 -19.68
C GLY A 83 -3.95 -15.56 -20.01
N GLY A 84 -3.42 -16.26 -19.01
CA GLY A 84 -2.48 -17.39 -19.17
C GLY A 84 -3.15 -18.76 -19.35
N GLY A 85 -4.47 -18.86 -19.14
CA GLY A 85 -5.23 -20.12 -19.19
C GLY A 85 -5.60 -20.64 -20.60
N ASN A 86 -5.10 -20.03 -21.68
CA ASN A 86 -5.44 -20.41 -23.06
C ASN A 86 -4.22 -20.47 -24.01
N GLY A 87 -3.09 -20.98 -23.52
CA GLY A 87 -1.92 -21.34 -24.32
C GLY A 87 -1.49 -22.77 -24.05
N SER A 88 -2.16 -23.72 -24.70
CA SER A 88 -1.58 -25.04 -25.02
C SER A 88 -0.48 -24.89 -26.08
#